data_AF-A0A9N8PZ13-F1
#
_entry.id   AF-A0A9N8PZ13-F1
#
_cell.length_a   1.000
_cell.length_b   1.000
_cell.length_c   1.000
_cell.angle_alpha   90.00
_cell.angle_beta   90.00
_cell.angle_gamma   90.00
#
_symmetry.space_group_name_H-M   'P 1'
#
loop_
_entity.id
_entity.type
_entity.pdbx_description
1 polymer ?
#
loop_
_entity_poly.entity_id
_entity_poly.type
_entity_poly.pdbx_seq_one_letter_code
_entity_poly.pdbx_strand_id
1 'polypeptide(L)'
;MANLSLFVPVLLLAIFIKEGESVRCWTCSSDLNPLCNDPFLAGRTDNNYLFRLENCDANTGATYPYLTSSKSACKKQRKYINGQQIVSRGCTWKRQDDYSTSCPSSSNGPNEVTSFCETCEYDGCNGAATIGKTIALLVAPLAILLFKCYQCASSQDNKGEDNCGAYKKFDKESHIAVECFSDESHMPGSFCMKLTQQGPKGFIWDGRWRQVIRRCASVAETGVTGVCNWGVYENGVYWEECYCSADECNSSSFVTSSVTLILSTIATVLWLHKLL
;
A
#
# COMPACT_ATOMS: atom_id res chain seq x y z
N MET A 1 37.37 -11.53 2.54
CA MET A 1 36.79 -10.21 2.87
C MET A 1 36.29 -9.57 1.59
N ALA A 2 35.14 -10.02 1.08
CA ALA A 2 34.48 -9.42 -0.08
C ALA A 2 33.42 -8.44 0.43
N ASN A 3 33.76 -7.15 0.35
CA ASN A 3 32.94 -5.93 0.37
C ASN A 3 31.44 -6.07 0.67
N LEU A 4 31.06 -5.89 1.94
CA LEU A 4 29.70 -5.53 2.36
C LEU A 4 29.18 -4.26 1.62
N SER A 5 30.11 -3.40 1.18
CA SER A 5 29.87 -2.23 0.33
C SER A 5 29.23 -2.56 -1.03
N LEU A 6 29.44 -3.76 -1.59
CA LEU A 6 28.77 -4.18 -2.84
C LEU A 6 27.38 -4.76 -2.60
N PHE A 7 27.09 -5.26 -1.40
CA PHE A 7 25.82 -5.94 -1.11
C PHE A 7 24.64 -4.98 -1.09
N VAL A 8 24.78 -3.81 -0.47
CA VAL A 8 23.72 -2.78 -0.39
C VAL A 8 23.29 -2.29 -1.78
N PRO A 9 24.19 -1.88 -2.70
CA PRO A 9 23.78 -1.47 -4.04
C PRO A 9 23.22 -2.62 -4.87
N VAL A 10 23.69 -3.87 -4.69
CA VAL A 10 23.12 -5.05 -5.37
C VAL A 10 21.71 -5.36 -4.86
N LEU A 11 21.47 -5.24 -3.55
CA LEU A 11 20.14 -5.43 -2.94
C LEU A 11 19.17 -4.32 -3.38
N LEU A 12 19.65 -3.07 -3.44
CA LEU A 12 18.89 -1.95 -3.99
C LEU A 12 18.60 -2.16 -5.49
N LEU A 13 19.58 -2.63 -6.27
CA LEU A 13 19.37 -3.00 -7.67
C LEU A 13 18.29 -4.09 -7.79
N ALA A 14 18.31 -5.11 -6.94
CA ALA A 14 17.33 -6.19 -6.94
C ALA A 14 15.88 -5.70 -6.69
N ILE A 15 15.70 -4.62 -5.92
CA ILE A 15 14.39 -3.97 -5.74
C ILE A 15 13.92 -3.26 -7.02
N PHE A 16 14.86 -2.80 -7.86
CA PHE A 16 14.57 -2.20 -9.18
C PHE A 16 14.54 -3.23 -10.33
N ILE A 17 14.91 -4.49 -10.09
CA ILE A 17 14.68 -5.58 -11.03
C ILE A 17 13.17 -5.82 -11.03
N LYS A 18 12.48 -5.21 -12.01
CA LYS A 18 11.19 -5.74 -12.42
C LYS A 18 11.49 -7.09 -13.07
N GLU A 19 11.27 -8.17 -12.35
CA GLU A 19 11.17 -9.47 -13.00
C GLU A 19 10.03 -9.35 -14.01
N GLY A 20 10.39 -9.38 -15.30
CA GLY A 20 9.44 -9.47 -16.39
C GLY A 20 8.90 -10.89 -16.43
N GLU A 21 8.12 -11.29 -15.42
CA GLU A 21 7.32 -12.49 -15.57
C GLU A 21 6.27 -12.22 -16.65
N SER A 22 6.19 -13.13 -17.62
CA SER A 22 5.12 -13.14 -18.60
C SER A 22 3.77 -13.26 -17.90
N VAL A 23 2.78 -12.50 -18.36
CA VAL A 23 1.42 -12.60 -17.82
C VAL A 23 0.86 -14.00 -18.05
N ARG A 24 0.21 -14.54 -17.04
CA ARG A 24 -0.48 -15.83 -17.11
C ARG A 24 -1.98 -15.63 -17.21
N CYS A 25 -2.62 -16.25 -18.20
CA CYS A 25 -4.03 -16.00 -18.51
C CYS A 25 -4.85 -17.28 -18.50
N TRP A 26 -6.14 -17.17 -18.17
CA TRP A 26 -7.07 -18.28 -18.37
C TRP A 26 -7.31 -18.48 -19.86
N THR A 27 -7.20 -19.72 -20.33
CA THR A 27 -7.44 -20.08 -21.73
C THR A 27 -8.61 -21.07 -21.82
N CYS A 28 -9.74 -20.63 -22.41
CA CYS A 28 -10.92 -21.47 -22.60
C CYS A 28 -11.90 -20.85 -23.62
N SER A 29 -12.81 -21.68 -24.12
CA SER A 29 -13.94 -21.23 -24.93
C SER A 29 -15.23 -21.96 -24.53
N SER A 30 -16.35 -21.25 -24.48
CA SER A 30 -17.61 -21.76 -23.93
C SER A 30 -18.38 -22.71 -24.85
N ASP A 31 -18.02 -22.75 -26.13
CA ASP A 31 -18.49 -23.72 -27.12
C ASP A 31 -17.85 -25.10 -26.93
N LEU A 32 -16.59 -25.14 -26.48
CA LEU A 32 -15.86 -26.38 -26.15
C LEU A 32 -16.11 -26.84 -24.72
N ASN A 33 -16.15 -25.90 -23.78
CA ASN A 33 -16.38 -26.19 -22.37
C ASN A 33 -17.39 -25.19 -21.79
N PRO A 34 -18.64 -25.61 -21.52
CA PRO A 34 -19.68 -24.74 -20.96
C PRO A 34 -19.30 -24.01 -19.67
N LEU A 35 -18.36 -24.56 -18.88
CA LEU A 35 -17.85 -23.94 -17.64
C LEU A 35 -16.99 -22.69 -17.89
N CYS A 36 -16.63 -22.37 -19.14
CA CYS A 36 -15.95 -21.13 -19.51
C CYS A 36 -16.88 -19.90 -19.52
N ASN A 37 -18.20 -20.13 -19.50
CA ASN A 37 -19.21 -19.07 -19.40
C ASN A 37 -19.08 -18.26 -18.10
N ASP A 38 -19.77 -17.12 -18.05
CA ASP A 38 -19.93 -16.37 -16.80
C ASP A 38 -21.13 -16.91 -16.00
N PRO A 39 -21.04 -17.06 -14.67
CA PRO A 39 -19.88 -16.76 -13.82
C PRO A 39 -18.75 -17.80 -13.99
N PHE A 40 -17.52 -17.32 -14.16
CA PHE A 40 -16.35 -18.18 -14.36
C PHE A 40 -15.71 -18.55 -13.03
N LEU A 41 -15.85 -19.81 -12.64
CA LEU A 41 -15.50 -20.33 -11.32
C LEU A 41 -14.22 -21.19 -11.35
N ALA A 42 -13.13 -20.65 -11.91
CA ALA A 42 -11.86 -21.38 -12.03
C ALA A 42 -11.18 -21.69 -10.68
N GLY A 43 -11.46 -20.90 -9.63
CA GLY A 43 -10.88 -21.07 -8.29
C GLY A 43 -11.68 -21.96 -7.33
N ARG A 44 -12.76 -22.60 -7.77
CA ARG A 44 -13.51 -23.55 -6.92
C ARG A 44 -12.76 -24.89 -6.91
N THR A 45 -12.57 -25.47 -5.73
CA THR A 45 -11.80 -26.70 -5.47
C THR A 45 -12.07 -27.85 -6.43
N ASP A 46 -13.30 -27.93 -6.94
CA ASP A 46 -13.77 -29.04 -7.79
C ASP A 46 -13.32 -28.90 -9.26
N ASN A 47 -12.88 -27.71 -9.70
CA ASN A 47 -12.53 -27.42 -11.10
C ASN A 47 -11.08 -26.95 -11.32
N ASN A 48 -10.23 -27.02 -10.29
CA ASN A 48 -8.86 -26.49 -10.35
C ASN A 48 -7.97 -27.19 -11.40
N TYR A 49 -8.35 -28.39 -11.86
CA TYR A 49 -7.68 -29.13 -12.92
C TYR A 49 -8.24 -28.86 -14.33
N LEU A 50 -9.45 -28.28 -14.43
CA LEU A 50 -10.16 -28.07 -15.70
C LEU A 50 -9.69 -26.82 -16.43
N PHE A 51 -9.30 -25.78 -15.69
CA PHE A 51 -8.77 -24.55 -16.24
C PHE A 51 -7.39 -24.31 -15.66
N ARG A 52 -6.41 -24.02 -16.52
CA ARG A 52 -5.05 -23.71 -16.12
C ARG A 52 -4.69 -22.30 -16.57
N LEU A 53 -3.91 -21.62 -15.74
CA LEU A 53 -3.22 -20.40 -16.13
C LEU A 53 -2.10 -20.76 -17.11
N GLU A 54 -2.21 -20.23 -18.33
CA GLU A 54 -1.22 -20.41 -19.38
C GLU A 54 -0.27 -19.21 -19.41
N ASN A 55 1.03 -19.47 -19.45
CA ASN A 55 2.04 -18.44 -19.64
C ASN A 55 1.98 -17.98 -21.11
N CYS A 56 1.67 -16.70 -21.32
CA CYS A 56 1.44 -16.18 -22.66
C CYS A 56 2.69 -16.17 -23.55
N ASP A 57 3.89 -16.10 -22.98
CA ASP A 57 5.14 -16.10 -23.75
C ASP A 57 5.76 -17.52 -23.93
N ALA A 58 5.20 -18.54 -23.26
CA ALA A 58 5.69 -19.92 -23.35
C ALA A 58 5.41 -20.58 -24.72
N ASN A 59 4.41 -20.11 -25.46
CA ASN A 59 3.97 -20.70 -26.74
C ASN A 59 4.22 -19.74 -27.92
N THR A 60 5.38 -19.09 -27.98
CA THR A 60 5.85 -18.15 -29.04
C THR A 60 6.01 -18.75 -30.45
N GLY A 61 5.23 -19.79 -30.78
CA GLY A 61 5.08 -20.36 -32.13
C GLY A 61 3.93 -19.76 -32.96
N ALA A 62 3.16 -18.80 -32.43
CA ALA A 62 2.11 -18.12 -33.19
C ALA A 62 2.65 -16.82 -33.82
N THR A 63 3.09 -16.93 -35.07
CA THR A 63 3.43 -15.87 -36.02
C THR A 63 2.43 -14.69 -36.00
N TYR A 64 2.90 -13.44 -35.80
CA TYR A 64 2.50 -12.15 -36.46
C TYR A 64 2.91 -10.91 -35.61
N PRO A 65 3.11 -9.70 -36.20
CA PRO A 65 4.26 -9.24 -36.98
C PRO A 65 5.08 -8.13 -36.25
N TYR A 66 6.41 -8.16 -36.40
CA TYR A 66 7.35 -7.02 -36.45
C TYR A 66 7.20 -5.78 -35.54
N LEU A 67 6.57 -5.85 -34.37
CA LEU A 67 6.70 -4.80 -33.35
C LEU A 67 7.73 -5.25 -32.33
N THR A 68 8.93 -4.67 -32.43
CA THR A 68 10.03 -4.82 -31.45
C THR A 68 9.65 -4.39 -30.03
N SER A 69 8.44 -3.86 -29.82
CA SER A 69 7.91 -3.46 -28.52
C SER A 69 6.42 -3.85 -28.37
N SER A 70 6.17 -5.15 -28.16
CA SER A 70 4.83 -5.67 -27.80
C SER A 70 4.87 -6.31 -26.41
N LYS A 71 3.73 -6.27 -25.71
CA LYS A 71 3.53 -6.91 -24.40
C LYS A 71 2.39 -7.91 -24.46
N SER A 72 2.56 -9.02 -23.75
CA SER A 72 1.52 -10.01 -23.53
C SER A 72 0.45 -9.45 -22.58
N ALA A 73 -0.81 -9.79 -22.86
CA ALA A 73 -1.98 -9.37 -22.09
C ALA A 73 -3.02 -10.49 -22.09
N CYS A 74 -3.84 -10.58 -21.05
CA CYS A 74 -5.01 -11.45 -21.09
C CYS A 74 -6.14 -10.77 -21.83
N LYS A 75 -6.97 -11.55 -22.53
CA LYS A 75 -8.17 -11.12 -23.23
C LYS A 75 -9.38 -11.92 -22.76
N LYS A 76 -10.51 -11.24 -22.61
CA LYS A 76 -11.84 -11.84 -22.49
C LYS A 76 -12.72 -11.28 -23.61
N GLN A 77 -13.38 -12.15 -24.35
CA GLN A 77 -14.23 -11.78 -25.45
C GLN A 77 -15.57 -12.51 -25.37
N ARG A 78 -16.65 -11.81 -25.74
CA ARG A 78 -17.97 -12.39 -25.96
C ARG A 78 -18.40 -12.11 -27.39
N LYS A 79 -18.77 -13.15 -28.12
CA LYS A 79 -19.29 -13.04 -29.49
C LYS A 79 -20.64 -13.73 -29.59
N TYR A 80 -21.49 -13.24 -30.49
CA TYR A 80 -22.65 -13.98 -30.96
C TYR A 80 -22.30 -14.63 -32.29
N ILE A 81 -22.33 -15.95 -32.36
CA ILE A 81 -22.14 -16.74 -33.58
C ILE A 81 -23.45 -17.47 -33.85
N ASN A 82 -24.10 -17.18 -34.98
CA ASN A 82 -25.41 -17.75 -35.33
C ASN A 82 -26.47 -17.59 -34.22
N GLY A 83 -26.45 -16.45 -33.51
CA GLY A 83 -27.37 -16.17 -32.40
C GLY A 83 -26.98 -16.78 -31.05
N GLN A 84 -25.96 -17.64 -30.97
CA GLN A 84 -25.46 -18.21 -29.72
C GLN A 84 -24.31 -17.37 -29.17
N GLN A 85 -24.37 -17.04 -27.87
CA GLN A 85 -23.28 -16.34 -27.20
C GLN A 85 -22.13 -17.30 -26.87
N ILE A 86 -20.92 -16.97 -27.32
CA ILE A 86 -19.68 -17.69 -27.03
C ILE A 86 -18.75 -16.75 -26.26
N VAL A 87 -18.27 -17.21 -25.11
CA VAL A 87 -17.26 -16.55 -24.28
C VAL A 87 -15.92 -17.22 -24.50
N SER A 88 -14.92 -16.45 -24.90
CA SER A 88 -13.55 -16.92 -25.05
C SER A 88 -12.59 -16.12 -24.18
N ARG A 89 -11.62 -16.82 -23.61
CA ARG A 89 -10.56 -16.28 -22.74
C ARG A 89 -9.24 -16.77 -23.29
N GLY A 90 -8.24 -15.89 -23.36
CA GLY A 90 -6.95 -16.28 -23.90
C GLY A 90 -5.88 -15.22 -23.74
N CYS A 91 -4.66 -15.57 -24.11
CA CYS A 91 -3.58 -14.62 -24.32
C CYS A 91 -3.85 -13.76 -25.57
N THR A 92 -3.36 -12.53 -25.52
CA THR A 92 -3.29 -11.60 -26.65
C THR A 92 -2.03 -10.77 -26.51
N TRP A 93 -1.65 -10.08 -27.57
CA TRP A 93 -0.55 -9.12 -27.54
C TRP A 93 -1.06 -7.75 -27.94
N LYS A 94 -0.49 -6.73 -27.33
CA LYS A 94 -0.73 -5.32 -27.64
C LYS A 94 0.60 -4.59 -27.76
N ARG A 95 0.59 -3.40 -28.36
CA ARG A 95 1.77 -2.56 -28.39
C ARG A 95 2.13 -2.09 -26.98
N GLN A 96 3.42 -1.85 -26.73
CA GLN A 96 3.88 -1.39 -25.42
C GLN A 96 3.23 -0.07 -24.98
N ASP A 97 2.99 0.82 -25.94
CA ASP A 97 2.36 2.14 -25.77
C ASP A 97 0.82 2.10 -25.76
N ASP A 98 0.22 0.92 -25.96
CA ASP A 98 -1.23 0.74 -25.91
C ASP A 98 -1.69 0.47 -24.47
N TYR A 99 -2.34 1.46 -23.89
CA TYR A 99 -2.95 1.38 -22.56
C TYR A 99 -4.46 1.12 -22.61
N SER A 100 -5.03 0.96 -23.81
CA SER A 100 -6.46 0.69 -23.95
C SER A 100 -6.78 -0.71 -23.42
N THR A 101 -7.94 -0.83 -22.78
CA THR A 101 -8.49 -2.11 -22.35
C THR A 101 -9.34 -2.75 -23.43
N SER A 102 -9.98 -1.96 -24.30
CA SER A 102 -10.82 -2.45 -25.39
C SER A 102 -10.02 -3.14 -26.50
N CYS A 103 -10.53 -4.22 -27.05
CA CYS A 103 -9.95 -4.80 -28.26
C CYS A 103 -10.35 -4.00 -29.51
N PRO A 104 -9.49 -3.95 -30.55
CA PRO A 104 -9.89 -3.45 -31.87
C PRO A 104 -11.13 -4.19 -32.37
N SER A 105 -12.07 -3.46 -32.97
CA SER A 105 -13.27 -4.05 -33.55
C SER A 105 -12.91 -4.84 -34.81
N SER A 106 -12.85 -6.17 -34.72
CA SER A 106 -12.85 -7.04 -35.90
C SER A 106 -14.25 -7.61 -36.12
N SER A 107 -14.94 -7.14 -37.16
CA SER A 107 -16.15 -7.80 -37.65
C SER A 107 -15.75 -8.90 -38.61
N ASN A 108 -15.82 -10.16 -38.17
CA ASN A 108 -15.39 -11.32 -38.96
C ASN A 108 -16.51 -11.88 -39.87
N GLY A 109 -17.52 -11.07 -40.22
CA GLY A 109 -18.58 -11.44 -41.15
C GLY A 109 -20.00 -11.11 -40.64
N PRO A 110 -21.04 -11.41 -41.43
CA PRO A 110 -22.43 -11.04 -41.12
C PRO A 110 -23.04 -11.79 -39.93
N ASN A 111 -22.49 -12.95 -39.56
CA ASN A 111 -23.04 -13.82 -38.51
C ASN A 111 -22.19 -13.87 -37.23
N GLU A 112 -21.14 -13.04 -37.13
CA GLU A 112 -20.23 -12.99 -35.98
C GLU A 112 -20.16 -11.56 -35.43
N VAL A 113 -20.86 -11.31 -34.34
CA VAL A 113 -20.90 -9.99 -33.68
C VAL A 113 -20.16 -10.05 -32.36
N THR A 114 -19.05 -9.33 -32.23
CA THR A 114 -18.36 -9.15 -30.94
C THR A 114 -19.17 -8.18 -30.09
N SER A 115 -19.72 -8.67 -28.97
CA SER A 115 -20.52 -7.86 -28.03
C SER A 115 -19.68 -7.28 -26.89
N PHE A 116 -18.57 -7.92 -26.55
CA PHE A 116 -17.66 -7.48 -25.49
C PHE A 116 -16.25 -7.96 -25.81
N CYS A 117 -15.24 -7.10 -25.63
CA CYS A 117 -13.86 -7.52 -25.68
C CYS A 117 -12.99 -6.57 -24.86
N GLU A 118 -12.36 -7.11 -23.82
CA GLU A 118 -11.43 -6.38 -22.96
C GLU A 118 -10.13 -7.15 -22.73
N THR A 119 -9.08 -6.40 -22.45
CA THR A 119 -7.72 -6.84 -22.17
C THR A 119 -7.21 -6.29 -20.84
N CYS A 120 -6.29 -7.01 -20.22
CA CYS A 120 -5.69 -6.65 -18.94
C CYS A 120 -4.30 -7.28 -18.79
N GLU A 121 -3.47 -6.73 -17.90
CA GLU A 121 -2.01 -6.93 -17.89
C GLU A 121 -1.51 -7.52 -16.56
N TYR A 122 -2.34 -8.31 -15.86
CA TYR A 122 -1.96 -9.02 -14.63
C TYR A 122 -2.51 -10.45 -14.63
N ASP A 123 -1.90 -11.34 -13.85
CA ASP A 123 -2.22 -12.76 -13.88
C ASP A 123 -3.70 -13.04 -13.58
N GLY A 124 -4.31 -13.90 -14.41
CA GLY A 124 -5.69 -14.35 -14.25
C GLY A 124 -6.74 -13.24 -14.35
N CYS A 125 -6.37 -12.04 -14.81
CA CYS A 125 -7.25 -10.88 -14.86
C CYS A 125 -8.46 -11.03 -15.79
N ASN A 126 -8.34 -11.89 -16.81
CA ASN A 126 -9.44 -12.25 -17.70
C ASN A 126 -10.39 -13.27 -17.08
N GLY A 127 -10.25 -13.62 -15.79
CA GLY A 127 -11.22 -14.36 -15.00
C GLY A 127 -12.42 -13.50 -14.58
N ALA A 128 -13.42 -14.10 -13.94
CA ALA A 128 -14.52 -13.34 -13.34
C ALA A 128 -14.13 -12.92 -11.91
N ALA A 129 -13.43 -11.81 -11.77
CA ALA A 129 -13.12 -11.22 -10.48
C ALA A 129 -13.74 -9.81 -10.34
N THR A 130 -15.07 -9.72 -10.43
CA THR A 130 -15.82 -8.53 -9.99
C THR A 130 -15.72 -8.29 -8.48
N ILE A 131 -15.13 -9.23 -7.72
CA ILE A 131 -15.05 -9.18 -6.25
C ILE A 131 -13.72 -8.58 -5.76
N GLY A 132 -12.64 -8.66 -6.55
CA GLY A 132 -11.32 -8.17 -6.11
C GLY A 132 -11.16 -6.65 -6.13
N LYS A 133 -11.77 -5.96 -7.10
CA LYS A 133 -11.61 -4.51 -7.28
C LYS A 133 -12.50 -3.68 -6.35
N THR A 134 -13.67 -4.17 -5.97
CA THR A 134 -14.63 -3.46 -5.10
C THR A 134 -14.21 -3.44 -3.64
N ILE A 135 -13.57 -4.51 -3.14
CA ILE A 135 -13.06 -4.56 -1.76
C ILE A 135 -11.85 -3.63 -1.59
N ALA A 136 -10.91 -3.61 -2.54
CA ALA A 136 -9.76 -2.70 -2.47
C ALA A 136 -10.14 -1.21 -2.52
N LEU A 137 -11.20 -0.87 -3.27
CA LEU A 137 -11.78 0.49 -3.33
C LEU A 137 -12.53 0.90 -2.06
N LEU A 138 -13.00 -0.06 -1.25
CA LEU A 138 -13.64 0.19 0.04
C LEU A 138 -12.64 0.23 1.21
N VAL A 139 -11.56 -0.55 1.15
CA VAL A 139 -10.55 -0.64 2.22
C VAL A 139 -9.60 0.57 2.23
N ALA A 140 -9.23 1.10 1.06
CA ALA A 140 -8.34 2.27 0.97
C ALA A 140 -8.90 3.54 1.66
N PRO A 141 -10.17 3.96 1.45
CA PRO A 141 -10.73 5.08 2.20
C PRO A 141 -10.99 4.75 3.68
N LEU A 142 -11.32 3.50 4.03
CA LEU A 142 -11.53 3.10 5.43
C LEU A 142 -10.22 3.15 6.25
N ALA A 143 -9.08 2.80 5.65
CA ALA A 143 -7.78 2.91 6.31
C ALA A 143 -7.36 4.38 6.57
N ILE A 144 -7.80 5.31 5.71
CA ILE A 144 -7.57 6.76 5.89
C ILE A 144 -8.53 7.34 6.95
N LEU A 145 -9.77 6.83 7.02
CA LEU A 145 -10.77 7.19 8.03
C LEU A 145 -10.41 6.72 9.44
N LEU A 146 -9.50 5.75 9.58
CA LEU A 146 -9.09 5.18 10.88
C LEU A 146 -7.83 5.82 11.45
N PHE A 147 -7.28 6.88 10.83
CA PHE A 147 -6.05 7.51 11.31
C PHE A 147 -6.29 8.27 12.62
N LYS A 148 -5.73 7.77 13.73
CA LYS A 148 -6.02 8.26 15.08
C LYS A 148 -4.79 8.86 15.75
N CYS A 149 -4.97 9.99 16.42
CA CYS A 149 -3.93 10.62 17.23
C CYS A 149 -4.49 11.03 18.60
N TYR A 150 -3.63 11.02 19.62
CA TYR A 150 -4.00 11.61 20.90
C TYR A 150 -4.09 13.13 20.77
N GLN A 151 -5.13 13.72 21.35
CA GLN A 151 -5.32 15.17 21.40
C GLN A 151 -5.37 15.64 22.85
N CYS A 152 -4.43 16.50 23.23
CA CYS A 152 -4.40 17.12 24.55
C CYS A 152 -3.48 18.35 24.56
N ALA A 153 -3.67 19.23 25.54
CA ALA A 153 -2.75 20.32 25.81
C ALA A 153 -2.62 20.49 27.33
N SER A 154 -1.39 20.47 27.87
CA SER A 154 -1.16 20.65 29.31
C SER A 154 -1.67 21.99 29.86
N SER A 155 -1.88 22.98 29.00
CA SER A 155 -2.49 24.26 29.38
C SER A 155 -3.98 24.14 29.73
N GLN A 156 -4.62 23.03 29.39
CA GLN A 156 -6.02 22.73 29.70
C GLN A 156 -6.16 21.76 30.89
N ASP A 157 -5.06 21.29 31.48
CA ASP A 157 -5.09 20.39 32.62
C ASP A 157 -5.54 21.14 33.89
N ASN A 158 -6.33 20.47 34.73
CA ASN A 158 -6.69 21.03 36.04
C ASN A 158 -5.45 21.10 36.94
N LYS A 159 -5.53 21.94 37.98
CA LYS A 159 -4.42 22.10 38.93
C LYS A 159 -4.06 20.77 39.60
N GLY A 160 -2.85 20.28 39.33
CA GLY A 160 -2.31 19.03 39.90
C GLY A 160 -2.49 17.80 38.99
N GLU A 161 -3.18 17.95 37.87
CA GLU A 161 -3.29 16.92 36.83
C GLU A 161 -2.17 17.07 35.78
N ASP A 162 -1.88 15.97 35.09
CA ASP A 162 -0.89 15.91 34.02
C ASP A 162 -1.37 14.95 32.93
N ASN A 163 -2.57 15.23 32.41
CA ASN A 163 -3.23 14.33 31.47
C ASN A 163 -2.42 14.24 30.18
N CYS A 164 -1.83 15.36 29.72
CA CYS A 164 -1.04 15.35 28.49
C CYS A 164 0.39 14.80 28.63
N GLY A 165 0.80 14.41 29.84
CA GLY A 165 2.12 13.84 30.14
C GLY A 165 3.26 14.82 29.88
N ALA A 166 3.14 16.03 30.40
CA ALA A 166 4.22 17.00 30.46
C ALA A 166 5.29 16.57 31.47
N TYR A 167 4.89 16.18 32.68
CA TYR A 167 5.84 15.87 33.76
C TYR A 167 6.01 14.36 33.99
N LYS A 168 4.98 13.57 33.68
CA LYS A 168 4.94 12.11 33.76
C LYS A 168 4.85 11.49 32.37
N LYS A 169 5.00 10.17 32.31
CA LYS A 169 4.78 9.42 31.07
C LYS A 169 3.30 9.53 30.69
N PHE A 170 3.05 9.78 29.41
CA PHE A 170 1.69 9.80 28.87
C PHE A 170 1.03 8.44 29.05
N ASP A 171 -0.13 8.47 29.68
CA ASP A 171 -0.94 7.29 29.93
C ASP A 171 -1.94 7.10 28.78
N LYS A 172 -1.76 6.02 28.03
CA LYS A 172 -2.60 5.70 26.88
C LYS A 172 -3.96 5.13 27.32
N GLU A 173 -4.04 4.52 28.50
CA GLU A 173 -5.26 3.83 28.94
C GLU A 173 -6.32 4.83 29.42
N SER A 174 -5.90 6.01 29.88
CA SER A 174 -6.78 7.10 30.28
C SER A 174 -7.16 8.06 29.14
N HIS A 175 -6.65 7.85 27.93
CA HIS A 175 -6.89 8.73 26.78
C HIS A 175 -7.46 7.97 25.59
N ILE A 176 -8.50 8.53 24.97
CA ILE A 176 -9.08 8.00 23.73
C ILE A 176 -8.49 8.80 22.56
N ALA A 177 -7.84 8.11 21.62
CA ALA A 177 -7.32 8.74 20.41
C ALA A 177 -8.47 9.15 19.48
N VAL A 178 -8.33 10.33 18.86
CA VAL A 178 -9.36 10.93 18.02
C VAL A 178 -9.01 10.72 16.55
N GLU A 179 -10.03 10.49 15.72
CA GLU A 179 -9.91 10.34 14.27
C GLU A 179 -9.57 11.69 13.63
N CYS A 180 -8.43 11.79 12.93
CA CYS A 180 -7.94 13.08 12.44
C CYS A 180 -8.71 13.68 11.26
N PHE A 181 -9.68 12.97 10.70
CA PHE A 181 -10.57 13.50 9.65
C PHE A 181 -12.01 13.69 10.13
N SER A 182 -12.25 13.45 11.43
CA SER A 182 -13.53 13.64 12.08
C SER A 182 -13.71 15.08 12.57
N ASP A 183 -14.94 15.48 12.87
CA ASP A 183 -15.28 16.76 13.47
C ASP A 183 -14.86 16.87 14.94
N GLU A 184 -14.49 15.77 15.59
CA GLU A 184 -13.85 15.77 16.91
C GLU A 184 -12.37 16.19 16.87
N SER A 185 -11.74 16.22 15.68
CA SER A 185 -10.35 16.68 15.54
C SER A 185 -10.27 18.21 15.63
N HIS A 186 -9.39 18.73 16.50
CA HIS A 186 -9.20 20.18 16.60
C HIS A 186 -8.52 20.74 15.32
N MET A 187 -7.81 19.88 14.58
CA MET A 187 -7.19 20.24 13.30
C MET A 187 -7.07 18.98 12.45
N PRO A 188 -7.61 18.96 11.21
CA PRO A 188 -7.54 17.77 10.39
C PRO A 188 -6.13 17.54 9.83
N GLY A 189 -5.76 16.29 9.60
CA GLY A 189 -4.48 15.97 8.97
C GLY A 189 -4.06 14.50 9.01
N SER A 190 -3.04 14.15 8.23
CA SER A 190 -2.54 12.77 8.07
C SER A 190 -1.29 12.46 8.91
N PHE A 191 -0.95 13.31 9.88
CA PHE A 191 0.17 13.11 10.79
C PHE A 191 -0.27 13.33 12.23
N CYS A 192 0.29 12.56 13.16
CA CYS A 192 0.24 12.93 14.56
C CYS A 192 1.43 13.83 14.89
N MET A 193 1.17 14.86 15.67
CA MET A 193 2.18 15.78 16.17
C MET A 193 2.22 15.76 17.70
N LYS A 194 3.43 15.93 18.23
CA LYS A 194 3.69 16.24 19.63
C LYS A 194 4.65 17.42 19.72
N LEU A 195 4.24 18.48 20.41
CA LEU A 195 5.05 19.65 20.71
C LEU A 195 5.33 19.69 22.22
N THR A 196 6.59 19.77 22.58
CA THR A 196 7.05 19.95 23.96
C THR A 196 7.74 21.30 24.07
N GLN A 197 7.24 22.17 24.94
CA GLN A 197 7.88 23.43 25.27
C GLN A 197 8.37 23.40 26.71
N GLN A 198 9.54 23.97 26.96
CA GLN A 198 10.11 24.01 28.30
C GLN A 198 10.77 25.36 28.56
N GLY A 199 10.48 25.93 29.72
CA GLY A 199 11.07 27.20 30.13
C GLY A 199 12.60 27.16 30.22
N PRO A 200 13.27 28.32 30.19
CA PRO A 200 14.67 28.39 30.58
C PRO A 200 14.82 27.94 32.03
N LYS A 201 15.99 27.36 32.37
CA LYS A 201 16.29 27.02 33.76
C LYS A 201 16.64 28.33 34.48
N GLY A 202 15.70 28.85 35.28
CA GLY A 202 15.94 30.03 36.11
C GLY A 202 16.96 29.74 37.21
N PHE A 203 17.81 30.72 37.54
CA PHE A 203 18.83 30.59 38.59
C PHE A 203 18.26 30.69 40.02
N ILE A 204 17.02 31.17 40.19
CA ILE A 204 16.46 31.57 41.50
C ILE A 204 15.20 30.79 41.89
N TRP A 205 14.58 29.99 41.00
CA TRP A 205 13.36 29.22 41.34
C TRP A 205 13.40 27.78 40.80
N ASP A 206 12.80 26.91 41.59
CA ASP A 206 12.87 25.46 41.75
C ASP A 206 12.05 24.63 40.74
N GLY A 207 12.09 25.01 39.46
CA GLY A 207 11.53 24.14 38.43
C GLY A 207 11.50 24.76 37.05
N ARG A 208 11.89 23.97 36.05
CA ARG A 208 11.61 24.29 34.67
C ARG A 208 10.13 23.95 34.40
N TRP A 209 9.32 24.93 34.00
CA TRP A 209 7.98 24.63 33.51
C TRP A 209 8.08 23.85 32.19
N ARG A 210 7.14 22.94 31.97
CA ARG A 210 7.02 22.17 30.74
C ARG A 210 5.56 22.11 30.32
N GLN A 211 5.33 22.25 29.02
CA GLN A 211 4.02 22.15 28.39
C GLN A 211 4.11 21.15 27.24
N VAL A 212 3.13 20.26 27.13
CA VAL A 212 3.01 19.33 26.02
C VAL A 212 1.69 19.57 25.30
N ILE A 213 1.74 19.52 23.97
CA ILE A 213 0.56 19.54 23.10
C ILE A 213 0.66 18.32 22.20
N ARG A 214 -0.44 17.59 22.08
CA ARG A 214 -0.62 16.48 21.14
C ARG A 214 -1.81 16.78 20.27
N ARG A 215 -1.69 16.63 18.96
CA ARG A 215 -2.80 16.81 18.02
C ARG A 215 -2.51 16.16 16.68
N CYS A 216 -3.53 16.07 15.85
CA CYS A 216 -3.40 15.81 14.43
C CYS A 216 -2.72 17.01 13.72
N ALA A 217 -2.09 16.75 12.56
CA ALA A 217 -1.38 17.73 11.76
C ALA A 217 -1.38 17.39 10.26
N SER A 218 -1.51 18.41 9.42
CA SER A 218 -1.60 18.26 7.96
C SER A 218 -0.22 18.16 7.28
N VAL A 219 0.77 18.89 7.75
CA VAL A 219 2.15 18.84 7.23
C VAL A 219 3.14 19.27 8.31
N ALA A 220 4.34 18.69 8.29
CA ALA A 220 5.48 19.20 9.06
C ALA A 220 6.11 20.39 8.32
N GLU A 221 6.45 21.47 9.02
CA GLU A 221 7.07 22.67 8.42
C GLU A 221 8.38 22.33 7.68
N THR A 222 9.12 21.34 8.17
CA THR A 222 10.36 20.86 7.53
C THR A 222 10.15 19.75 6.49
N GLY A 223 8.93 19.26 6.32
CA GLY A 223 8.60 18.15 5.40
C GLY A 223 9.13 16.77 5.81
N VAL A 224 9.68 16.60 7.01
CA VAL A 224 10.24 15.34 7.50
C VAL A 224 9.33 14.71 8.57
N THR A 225 9.13 13.40 8.50
CA THR A 225 8.34 12.61 9.47
C THR A 225 9.22 11.55 10.14
N GLY A 226 8.82 11.08 11.33
CA GLY A 226 9.56 10.07 12.09
C GLY A 226 10.77 10.61 12.86
N VAL A 227 10.97 11.93 12.87
CA VAL A 227 12.03 12.63 13.62
C VAL A 227 11.45 13.83 14.37
N CYS A 228 12.19 14.33 15.36
CA CYS A 228 11.85 15.51 16.14
C CYS A 228 12.77 16.67 15.76
N ASN A 229 12.18 17.81 15.41
CA ASN A 229 12.90 19.06 15.32
C ASN A 229 12.92 19.70 16.71
N TRP A 230 13.95 20.50 16.97
CA TRP A 230 14.06 21.21 18.24
C TRP A 230 14.79 22.54 18.05
N GLY A 231 14.57 23.45 18.99
CA GLY A 231 15.21 24.74 19.00
C GLY A 231 15.02 25.47 20.32
N VAL A 232 15.49 26.71 20.37
CA VAL A 232 15.30 27.61 21.50
C VAL A 232 14.82 28.95 20.94
N TYR A 233 13.67 29.43 21.41
CA TYR A 233 13.15 30.75 21.06
C TYR A 233 14.02 31.85 21.67
N GLU A 234 13.90 33.08 21.16
CA GLU A 234 14.70 34.22 21.65
C GLU A 234 14.51 34.51 23.16
N ASN A 235 13.33 34.19 23.70
CA ASN A 235 13.03 34.28 25.13
C ASN A 235 13.61 33.13 25.98
N GLY A 236 14.42 32.25 25.39
CA GLY A 236 15.10 31.15 26.06
C GLY A 236 14.25 29.89 26.27
N VAL A 237 13.03 29.84 25.72
CA VAL A 237 12.16 28.65 25.79
C VAL A 237 12.63 27.60 24.79
N TYR A 238 12.93 26.40 25.29
CA TYR A 238 13.21 25.24 24.45
C TYR A 238 11.91 24.70 23.86
N TRP A 239 11.93 24.33 22.58
CA TRP A 239 10.84 23.62 21.93
C TRP A 239 11.35 22.36 21.23
N GLU A 240 10.52 21.33 21.20
CA GLU A 240 10.73 20.10 20.46
C GLU A 240 9.41 19.68 19.80
N GLU A 241 9.40 19.56 18.48
CA GLU A 241 8.23 19.18 17.70
C GLU A 241 8.51 17.91 16.89
N CYS A 242 7.69 16.88 17.11
CA CYS A 242 7.83 15.59 16.45
C CYS A 242 6.59 15.30 15.60
N TYR A 243 6.79 14.86 14.35
CA TYR A 243 5.74 14.39 13.47
C TYR A 243 5.88 12.89 13.19
N CYS A 244 4.78 12.17 13.15
CA CYS A 244 4.76 10.74 12.82
C CYS A 244 3.46 10.37 12.08
N SER A 245 3.51 9.28 11.30
CA SER A 245 2.46 8.87 10.35
C SER A 245 1.83 7.51 10.66
N ALA A 246 2.07 6.97 11.87
CA ALA A 246 1.45 5.75 12.34
C ALA A 246 0.33 6.08 13.35
N ASP A 247 -0.68 5.23 13.48
CA ASP A 247 -1.74 5.43 14.46
C ASP A 247 -1.17 5.57 15.87
N GLU A 248 -1.69 6.53 16.62
CA GLU A 248 -1.39 6.74 18.04
C GLU A 248 0.10 6.96 18.35
N CYS A 249 0.90 7.26 17.32
CA CYS A 249 2.36 7.35 17.41
C CYS A 249 2.82 8.53 18.28
N ASN A 250 1.99 9.57 18.40
CA ASN A 250 2.26 10.72 19.24
C ASN A 250 2.04 10.46 20.74
N SER A 251 1.88 9.20 21.18
CA SER A 251 1.89 8.82 22.60
C SER A 251 3.30 8.81 23.22
N SER A 252 4.32 8.44 22.45
CA SER A 252 5.70 8.31 22.94
C SER A 252 6.54 9.56 22.64
N SER A 253 7.59 9.79 23.42
CA SER A 253 8.62 10.79 23.14
C SER A 253 9.75 10.24 22.25
N PHE A 254 9.83 8.92 22.08
CA PHE A 254 10.92 8.26 21.37
C PHE A 254 10.38 7.10 20.52
N VAL A 255 10.82 7.04 19.27
CA VAL A 255 10.65 5.88 18.40
C VAL A 255 11.38 4.72 19.08
N THR A 256 10.62 3.80 19.66
CA THR A 256 11.20 2.62 20.30
C THR A 256 11.52 1.64 19.17
N SER A 257 12.78 1.57 18.75
CA SER A 257 13.23 0.52 17.84
C SER A 257 12.90 -0.83 18.47
N SER A 258 12.07 -1.62 17.80
CA SER A 258 11.65 -2.90 18.32
C SER A 258 12.86 -3.83 18.44
N VAL A 259 13.27 -4.13 19.67
CA VAL A 259 14.41 -5.02 19.97
C VAL A 259 14.18 -6.41 19.38
N THR A 260 12.92 -6.85 19.24
CA THR A 260 12.59 -8.13 18.59
C THR A 260 12.90 -8.12 17.10
N LEU A 261 12.67 -7.00 16.39
CA LEU A 261 13.06 -6.86 14.98
C LEU A 261 14.58 -6.91 14.83
N ILE A 262 15.33 -6.22 15.70
CA ILE A 262 16.80 -6.22 15.67
C ILE A 262 17.36 -7.61 15.99
N LEU A 263 16.81 -8.31 16.99
CA LEU A 263 17.23 -9.68 17.30
C LEU A 263 16.85 -10.66 16.19
N SER A 264 15.70 -10.48 15.53
CA SER A 264 15.29 -11.32 14.42
C SER A 264 16.20 -11.17 13.20
N THR A 265 16.63 -9.94 12.89
CA THR A 265 17.57 -9.68 11.79
C THR A 265 18.97 -10.16 12.12
N ILE A 266 19.42 -10.03 13.37
CA ILE A 266 20.70 -10.61 13.82
C ILE A 266 20.64 -12.14 13.73
N ALA A 267 19.54 -12.76 14.16
CA ALA A 267 19.38 -14.21 14.11
C ALA A 267 19.36 -14.74 12.66
N THR A 268 18.69 -14.07 11.73
CA THR A 268 18.69 -14.46 10.31
C THR A 268 20.07 -14.30 9.68
N VAL A 269 20.80 -13.23 10.00
CA VAL A 269 22.18 -13.01 9.53
C VAL A 269 23.12 -14.09 10.09
N LEU A 270 23.03 -14.43 11.38
CA LEU A 270 23.83 -15.48 11.99
C LEU A 270 23.49 -16.89 11.46
N TRP A 271 22.22 -17.14 11.15
CA TRP A 271 21.77 -18.39 10.54
C TRP A 271 22.31 -18.54 9.11
N LEU A 272 22.23 -17.48 8.31
CA LEU A 272 22.80 -17.44 6.96
C LEU A 272 24.33 -17.58 6.97
N HIS A 273 25.02 -17.00 7.96
CA HIS A 273 26.47 -17.17 8.13
C HIS A 273 26.91 -18.58 8.54
N LYS A 274 26.02 -19.39 9.11
CA LYS A 274 26.31 -20.82 9.41
C LYS A 274 26.05 -21.76 8.24
N LEU A 275 25.34 -21.28 7.20
CA LEU A 275 24.99 -22.06 6.01
C LEU A 275 25.98 -21.87 4.83
N LEU A 276 26.93 -20.93 4.97
CA LEU A 276 28.06 -20.67 4.07
C LEU A 276 29.36 -21.21 4.66
#